data_AF-A0A433D7S7-F1
#
_entry.id   AF-A0A433D7S7-F1
#
_cell.length_a   1.000
_cell.length_b   1.000
_cell.length_c   1.000
_cell.angle_alpha   90.00
_cell.angle_beta   90.00
_cell.angle_gamma   90.00
#
_symmetry.space_group_name_H-M   'P 1'
#
loop_
_entity.id
_entity.type
_entity.pdbx_description
1 polymer ?
#
loop_
_entity_poly.entity_id
_entity_poly.type
_entity_poly.pdbx_seq_one_letter_code
_entity_poly.pdbx_strand_id
1 'polypeptide(L)'
;MIIAFGHATVSVLTGLYGSPQEIGSGVCLLLIIQLVVASLITMLLDELLQKGYGLGSGINLFIATNICETIFWKALSPTTINTGRGDEFEGAVIALVHLLFTRKDKTRALKEAFYRQNLPNVMNLLSTGLIFSIVIYLQGFRVELPVKSNRFRGQRGTYPIKLFYTSNMPIMLQSTLTSNIFMISQMLYNRYPENLLVRLLGVWTPFEGSSQLFASGGVAYYLSAPHSLTSALLDPVHTVVYIAVMLTACALLSKTWIEVSGTSPRDVAKQLKDQQMVIAGYRDTSMYKELKRVIPTAAAFGGACIGALSVLADMLGAIGSGTGILLSVTIIYQYFEMFVKEQADAGGIDALMF
;
A
#
# COMPACT_ATOMS: atom_id res chain seq x y z
N MET A 1 20.08 -1.29 -10.29
CA MET A 1 21.39 -1.56 -9.64
C MET A 1 22.05 -0.32 -9.06
N ILE A 2 22.28 0.76 -9.82
CA ILE A 2 22.92 1.99 -9.28
C ILE A 2 22.15 2.56 -8.06
N ILE A 3 20.83 2.62 -8.14
CA ILE A 3 19.98 3.07 -7.01
C ILE A 3 20.12 2.14 -5.80
N ALA A 4 20.17 0.82 -6.00
CA ALA A 4 20.34 -0.14 -4.91
C ALA A 4 21.71 -0.01 -4.22
N PHE A 5 22.77 0.17 -5.01
CA PHE A 5 24.11 0.44 -4.49
C PHE A 5 24.16 1.77 -3.72
N GLY A 6 23.58 2.83 -4.28
CA GLY A 6 23.47 4.13 -3.62
C GLY A 6 22.71 4.03 -2.29
N HIS A 7 21.55 3.37 -2.30
CA HIS A 7 20.74 3.17 -1.10
C HIS A 7 21.45 2.35 -0.04
N ALA A 8 22.09 1.23 -0.41
CA ALA A 8 22.86 0.40 0.51
C ALA A 8 24.02 1.18 1.15
N THR A 9 24.76 1.96 0.34
CA THR A 9 25.86 2.80 0.82
C THR A 9 25.34 3.87 1.78
N VAL A 10 24.24 4.54 1.43
CA VAL A 10 23.64 5.56 2.27
C VAL A 10 23.15 4.95 3.59
N SER A 11 22.40 3.85 3.58
CA SER A 11 21.88 3.21 4.81
C SER A 11 22.97 2.79 5.79
N VAL A 12 24.10 2.25 5.29
CA VAL A 12 25.24 1.86 6.13
C VAL A 12 25.99 3.08 6.65
N LEU A 13 26.25 4.09 5.81
CA LEU A 13 26.97 5.30 6.22
C LEU A 13 26.16 6.21 7.16
N THR A 14 24.83 6.13 7.12
CA THR A 14 23.94 6.94 7.99
C THR A 14 23.82 6.37 9.40
N GLY A 15 24.45 5.24 9.67
CA GLY A 15 24.51 4.64 11.00
C GLY A 15 23.19 4.02 11.45
N LEU A 16 22.29 3.66 10.52
CA LEU A 16 21.08 2.89 10.83
C LEU A 16 21.40 1.56 11.52
N TYR A 17 22.58 1.01 11.24
CA TYR A 17 23.09 -0.24 11.83
C TYR A 17 24.08 -0.01 12.99
N GLY A 18 24.33 1.26 13.37
CA GLY A 18 25.33 1.70 14.36
C GLY A 18 26.42 2.60 13.77
N SER A 19 27.22 3.26 14.61
CA SER A 19 28.18 4.25 14.10
C SER A 19 29.29 3.57 13.27
N PRO A 20 29.66 4.09 12.08
CA PRO A 20 30.70 3.49 11.24
C PRO A 20 32.07 3.37 11.93
N GLN A 21 32.29 4.14 13.00
CA GLN A 21 33.52 4.14 13.79
C GLN A 21 33.57 2.98 14.80
N GLU A 22 32.42 2.52 15.31
CA GLU A 22 32.34 1.39 16.27
C GLU A 22 32.26 0.03 15.56
N ILE A 23 31.68 -0.02 14.36
CA ILE A 23 31.45 -1.26 13.59
C ILE A 23 32.71 -1.73 12.84
N GLY A 24 33.62 -0.80 12.52
CA GLY A 24 34.82 -1.07 11.73
C GLY A 24 34.56 -1.08 10.22
N SER A 25 35.49 -0.51 9.46
CA SER A 25 35.36 -0.31 8.01
C SER A 25 35.18 -1.61 7.21
N GLY A 26 35.77 -2.72 7.67
CA GLY A 26 35.63 -4.03 7.06
C GLY A 26 34.21 -4.59 7.12
N VAL A 27 33.52 -4.44 8.26
CA VAL A 27 32.13 -4.92 8.44
C VAL A 27 31.16 -4.02 7.67
N CYS A 28 31.39 -2.71 7.65
CA CYS A 28 30.59 -1.80 6.80
C CYS A 28 30.67 -2.19 5.31
N LEU A 29 31.85 -2.55 4.80
CA LEU A 29 32.01 -2.99 3.42
C LEU A 29 31.29 -4.33 3.16
N LEU A 30 31.34 -5.26 4.11
CA LEU A 30 30.62 -6.53 4.03
C LEU A 30 29.09 -6.31 4.00
N LEU A 31 28.56 -5.43 4.85
CA LEU A 31 27.14 -5.07 4.87
C LEU A 31 26.67 -4.47 3.54
N ILE A 32 27.48 -3.57 2.94
CA ILE A 32 27.15 -2.99 1.64
C ILE A 32 27.07 -4.08 0.57
N ILE A 33 28.07 -4.99 0.52
CA ILE A 33 28.06 -6.11 -0.43
C ILE A 33 26.84 -7.00 -0.21
N GLN A 34 26.52 -7.35 1.04
CA GLN A 34 25.37 -8.21 1.37
C GLN A 34 24.05 -7.59 0.92
N LEU A 35 23.83 -6.30 1.17
CA LEU A 35 22.62 -5.58 0.73
C LEU A 35 22.51 -5.50 -0.80
N VAL A 36 23.64 -5.29 -1.49
CA VAL A 36 23.67 -5.26 -2.96
C VAL A 36 23.39 -6.64 -3.55
N VAL A 37 23.98 -7.70 -2.99
CA VAL A 37 23.73 -9.09 -3.41
C VAL A 37 22.27 -9.49 -3.15
N ALA A 38 21.71 -9.16 -1.99
CA ALA A 38 20.30 -9.40 -1.69
C ALA A 38 19.38 -8.67 -2.69
N SER A 39 19.68 -7.40 -2.99
CA SER A 39 18.93 -6.62 -3.99
C SER A 39 19.02 -7.24 -5.40
N LEU A 40 20.20 -7.76 -5.77
CA LEU A 40 20.40 -8.46 -7.04
C LEU A 40 19.55 -9.74 -7.11
N ILE A 41 19.55 -10.55 -6.05
CA ILE A 41 18.73 -11.77 -5.97
C ILE A 41 17.25 -11.43 -6.12
N THR A 42 16.75 -10.40 -5.41
CA THR A 42 15.34 -10.01 -5.52
C THR A 42 14.96 -9.53 -6.92
N MET A 43 15.87 -8.84 -7.62
CA MET A 43 15.66 -8.39 -8.99
C MET A 43 15.62 -9.57 -9.97
N LEU A 44 16.53 -10.53 -9.84
CA LEU A 44 16.55 -11.74 -10.66
C LEU A 44 15.29 -12.59 -10.43
N LEU A 45 14.79 -12.65 -9.20
CA LEU A 45 13.57 -13.38 -8.87
C LEU A 45 12.32 -12.72 -9.49
N ASP A 46 12.27 -11.38 -9.52
CA ASP A 46 11.21 -10.65 -10.23
C ASP A 46 11.27 -10.90 -11.74
N GLU A 47 12.46 -10.87 -12.37
CA GLU A 47 12.59 -11.22 -13.79
C GLU A 47 12.17 -12.66 -14.11
N LEU A 48 12.51 -13.61 -13.23
CA LEU A 48 12.12 -15.01 -13.38
C LEU A 48 10.60 -15.17 -13.39
N LEU A 49 9.91 -14.51 -12.44
CA LEU A 49 8.45 -14.54 -12.36
C LEU A 49 7.80 -13.85 -13.57
N GLN A 50 8.36 -12.73 -14.03
CA GLN A 50 7.86 -12.02 -15.21
C GLN A 50 8.06 -12.77 -16.54
N LYS A 51 9.10 -13.62 -16.64
CA LYS A 51 9.37 -14.44 -17.84
C LYS A 51 8.41 -15.64 -18.00
N GLY A 52 7.36 -15.72 -17.20
CA GLY A 52 6.27 -16.69 -17.35
C GLY A 52 6.33 -17.89 -16.41
N TYR A 53 7.29 -17.93 -15.48
CA TYR A 53 7.28 -18.91 -14.39
C TYR A 53 6.33 -18.51 -13.25
N GLY A 54 5.76 -17.30 -13.28
CA GLY A 54 4.76 -16.83 -12.33
C GLY A 54 3.55 -16.20 -13.03
N LEU A 55 2.43 -16.15 -12.30
CA LEU A 55 1.15 -15.57 -12.74
C LEU A 55 1.16 -14.02 -12.77
N GLY A 56 2.30 -13.37 -12.48
CA GLY A 56 2.41 -11.91 -12.39
C GLY A 56 3.77 -11.41 -11.91
N SER A 57 3.84 -10.15 -11.50
CA SER A 57 5.09 -9.49 -11.06
C SER A 57 5.55 -9.97 -9.68
N GLY A 58 6.84 -10.30 -9.54
CA GLY A 58 7.43 -10.73 -8.26
C GLY A 58 7.37 -9.65 -7.19
N ILE A 59 7.54 -8.37 -7.56
CA ILE A 59 7.45 -7.23 -6.63
C ILE A 59 6.09 -7.20 -5.90
N ASN A 60 4.99 -7.36 -6.65
CA ASN A 60 3.64 -7.38 -6.07
C ASN A 60 3.47 -8.55 -5.09
N LEU A 61 3.98 -9.73 -5.43
CA LEU A 61 3.91 -10.90 -4.57
C LEU A 61 4.70 -10.72 -3.27
N PHE A 62 5.90 -10.15 -3.32
CA PHE A 62 6.71 -9.90 -2.12
C PHE A 62 6.06 -8.90 -1.18
N ILE A 63 5.50 -7.81 -1.74
CA ILE A 63 4.78 -6.80 -0.95
C ILE A 63 3.56 -7.43 -0.26
N ALA A 64 2.73 -8.16 -1.02
CA ALA A 64 1.54 -8.80 -0.46
C ALA A 64 1.90 -9.81 0.64
N THR A 65 2.95 -10.62 0.42
CA THR A 65 3.40 -11.61 1.41
C THR A 65 3.89 -10.95 2.70
N ASN A 66 4.72 -9.92 2.61
CA ASN A 66 5.27 -9.23 3.79
C ASN A 66 4.18 -8.54 4.64
N ILE A 67 3.18 -7.97 3.98
CA ILE A 67 2.05 -7.34 4.68
C ILE A 67 1.16 -8.40 5.33
N CYS A 68 0.87 -9.49 4.63
CA CYS A 68 0.14 -10.63 5.21
C CYS A 68 0.89 -11.21 6.42
N GLU A 69 2.20 -11.42 6.32
CA GLU A 69 3.05 -11.86 7.43
C GLU A 69 2.95 -10.91 8.63
N THR A 70 3.05 -9.59 8.39
CA THR A 70 2.93 -8.57 9.45
C THR A 70 1.55 -8.60 10.12
N ILE A 71 0.48 -8.77 9.36
CA ILE A 71 -0.89 -8.88 9.90
C ILE A 71 -1.03 -10.15 10.74
N PHE A 72 -0.55 -11.29 10.23
CA PHE A 72 -0.58 -12.56 10.95
C PHE A 72 0.24 -12.50 12.24
N TRP A 73 1.44 -11.92 12.19
CA TRP A 73 2.30 -11.77 13.36
C TRP A 73 1.65 -10.88 14.41
N LYS A 74 1.10 -9.72 14.03
CA LYS A 74 0.40 -8.84 15.00
C LYS A 74 -0.90 -9.43 15.55
N ALA A 75 -1.54 -10.35 14.82
CA ALA A 75 -2.74 -11.03 15.29
C ALA A 75 -2.43 -12.21 16.22
N LEU A 76 -1.39 -12.99 15.92
CA LEU A 76 -1.10 -14.31 16.51
C LEU A 76 0.31 -14.44 17.13
N SER A 77 1.02 -13.35 17.40
CA SER A 77 2.36 -13.44 18.00
C SER A 77 2.30 -14.07 19.40
N PRO A 78 3.09 -15.14 19.66
CA PRO A 78 3.14 -15.81 20.96
C PRO A 78 4.10 -15.14 21.96
N THR A 79 4.71 -14.02 21.58
CA THR A 79 5.66 -13.27 22.39
C THR A 79 4.96 -12.56 23.54
N THR A 80 5.55 -12.64 24.74
CA THR A 80 5.10 -11.89 25.91
C THR A 80 6.01 -10.69 26.11
N ILE A 81 5.40 -9.53 26.37
CA ILE A 81 6.09 -8.32 26.81
C ILE A 81 5.59 -8.05 28.23
N ASN A 82 6.49 -7.69 29.12
CA ASN A 82 6.14 -7.35 30.49
C ASN A 82 6.21 -5.84 30.66
N THR A 83 5.06 -5.17 30.74
CA THR A 83 4.97 -3.71 30.88
C THR A 83 4.89 -3.29 32.36
N GLY A 84 5.40 -4.14 33.27
CA GLY A 84 5.40 -3.88 34.71
C GLY A 84 4.04 -4.14 35.41
N ARG A 85 3.01 -4.60 34.67
CA ARG A 85 1.70 -5.01 35.22
C ARG A 85 1.41 -6.51 35.06
N GLY A 86 2.37 -7.30 34.56
CA GLY A 86 2.28 -8.73 34.29
C GLY A 86 2.87 -9.10 32.93
N ASP A 87 2.79 -10.37 32.53
CA ASP A 87 3.13 -10.82 31.18
C ASP A 87 1.91 -10.69 30.27
N GLU A 88 2.03 -9.96 29.14
CA GLU A 88 0.85 -9.28 28.59
C GLU A 88 0.31 -9.77 27.23
N PHE A 89 1.03 -10.71 26.57
CA PHE A 89 0.94 -11.18 25.16
C PHE A 89 0.81 -10.07 24.10
N GLU A 90 1.70 -10.12 23.10
CA GLU A 90 1.73 -9.14 22.00
C GLU A 90 0.61 -9.39 20.96
N GLY A 91 0.25 -10.66 20.71
CA GLY A 91 -0.75 -11.02 19.72
C GLY A 91 -2.18 -10.69 20.16
N ALA A 92 -2.91 -9.92 19.37
CA ALA A 92 -4.26 -9.46 19.72
C ALA A 92 -5.23 -10.61 20.08
N VAL A 93 -5.17 -11.74 19.35
CA VAL A 93 -6.05 -12.90 19.55
C VAL A 93 -5.58 -13.74 20.75
N ILE A 94 -4.28 -13.96 20.86
CA ILE A 94 -3.69 -14.77 21.94
C ILE A 94 -3.85 -14.04 23.29
N ALA A 95 -3.65 -12.73 23.31
CA ALA A 95 -3.89 -11.89 24.47
C ALA A 95 -5.36 -11.91 24.89
N LEU A 96 -6.31 -11.84 23.94
CA LEU A 96 -7.74 -11.96 24.26
C LEU A 96 -8.06 -13.30 24.92
N VAL A 97 -7.56 -14.41 24.36
CA VAL A 97 -7.81 -15.75 24.90
C VAL A 97 -7.16 -15.88 26.28
N HIS A 98 -5.90 -15.47 26.44
CA HIS A 98 -5.21 -15.56 27.72
C HIS A 98 -5.86 -14.68 28.81
N LEU A 99 -6.22 -13.43 28.50
CA LEU A 99 -6.88 -12.52 29.44
C LEU A 99 -8.29 -13.00 29.82
N LEU A 100 -9.02 -13.63 28.89
CA LEU A 100 -10.35 -14.18 29.14
C LEU A 100 -10.31 -15.45 30.03
N PHE A 101 -9.25 -16.27 29.91
CA PHE A 101 -9.07 -17.49 30.70
C PHE A 101 -8.40 -17.24 32.07
N THR A 102 -7.46 -16.30 32.17
CA THR A 102 -6.64 -16.12 33.39
C THR A 102 -7.25 -15.14 34.41
N ARG A 103 -8.05 -14.14 33.99
CA ARG A 103 -8.65 -13.14 34.91
C ARG A 103 -10.13 -13.42 35.22
N LYS A 104 -10.54 -13.06 36.45
CA LYS A 104 -11.93 -13.19 36.93
C LYS A 104 -12.81 -12.01 36.53
N ASP A 105 -12.22 -10.82 36.40
CA ASP A 105 -12.84 -9.54 36.03
C ASP A 105 -13.30 -9.48 34.56
N LYS A 106 -14.17 -10.41 34.10
CA LYS A 106 -14.52 -10.58 32.67
C LYS A 106 -14.83 -9.27 31.95
N THR A 107 -15.50 -8.31 32.59
CA THR A 107 -15.85 -7.00 32.01
C THR A 107 -14.69 -6.00 31.96
N ARG A 108 -13.78 -6.02 32.95
CA ARG A 108 -12.60 -5.13 33.01
C ARG A 108 -11.48 -5.65 32.11
N ALA A 109 -11.28 -6.97 32.07
CA ALA A 109 -10.37 -7.65 31.16
C ALA A 109 -10.78 -7.50 29.69
N LEU A 110 -12.09 -7.57 29.37
CA LEU A 110 -12.58 -7.27 28.02
C LEU A 110 -12.32 -5.81 27.63
N LYS A 111 -12.57 -4.85 28.53
CA LYS A 111 -12.36 -3.43 28.23
C LYS A 111 -10.86 -3.10 28.06
N GLU A 112 -10.00 -3.75 28.83
CA GLU A 112 -8.53 -3.62 28.77
C GLU A 112 -7.93 -4.33 27.54
N ALA A 113 -8.50 -5.45 27.08
CA ALA A 113 -8.14 -6.15 25.84
C ALA A 113 -8.65 -5.45 24.56
N PHE A 114 -9.75 -4.69 24.65
CA PHE A 114 -10.30 -3.94 23.52
C PHE A 114 -9.69 -2.54 23.35
N TYR A 115 -9.22 -1.88 24.42
CA TYR A 115 -8.78 -0.47 24.41
C TYR A 115 -7.34 -0.25 24.93
N ARG A 116 -6.38 -1.13 24.60
CA ARG A 116 -4.97 -1.01 25.03
C ARG A 116 -4.22 -0.03 24.14
N GLN A 117 -3.67 1.06 24.67
CA GLN A 117 -3.04 2.08 23.82
C GLN A 117 -1.64 1.69 23.30
N ASN A 118 -0.97 0.74 23.96
CA ASN A 118 0.45 0.41 23.72
C ASN A 118 0.69 -0.80 22.80
N LEU A 119 -0.36 -1.52 22.40
CA LEU A 119 -0.27 -2.85 21.76
C LEU A 119 -1.36 -3.05 20.69
N PRO A 120 -1.22 -4.05 19.78
CA PRO A 120 -2.27 -4.42 18.84
C PRO A 120 -3.56 -4.85 19.56
N ASN A 121 -4.64 -4.09 19.38
CA ASN A 121 -5.95 -4.40 19.95
C ASN A 121 -6.78 -5.31 19.06
N VAL A 122 -7.73 -6.01 19.68
CA VAL A 122 -8.79 -6.74 18.97
C VAL A 122 -9.67 -5.78 18.17
N MET A 123 -9.86 -4.54 18.66
CA MET A 123 -10.52 -3.48 17.90
C MET A 123 -9.77 -3.15 16.62
N ASN A 124 -8.44 -3.09 16.65
CA ASN A 124 -7.62 -2.80 15.47
C ASN A 124 -7.71 -3.95 14.44
N LEU A 125 -7.77 -5.20 14.92
CA LEU A 125 -7.98 -6.38 14.06
C LEU A 125 -9.37 -6.34 13.40
N LEU A 126 -10.41 -5.98 14.15
CA LEU A 126 -11.77 -5.83 13.63
C LEU A 126 -11.86 -4.67 12.62
N SER A 127 -11.22 -3.54 12.92
CA SER A 127 -11.06 -2.42 11.98
C SER A 127 -10.40 -2.87 10.68
N THR A 128 -9.30 -3.65 10.76
CA THR A 128 -8.65 -4.22 9.56
C THR A 128 -9.61 -5.08 8.75
N GLY A 129 -10.38 -5.98 9.39
CA GLY A 129 -11.38 -6.82 8.70
C GLY A 129 -12.50 -6.00 8.04
N LEU A 130 -12.96 -4.93 8.70
CA LEU A 130 -13.95 -4.01 8.16
C LEU A 130 -13.42 -3.29 6.92
N ILE A 131 -12.21 -2.73 7.00
CA ILE A 131 -11.56 -2.04 5.87
C ILE A 131 -11.34 -3.01 4.72
N PHE A 132 -10.83 -4.21 4.99
CA PHE A 132 -10.64 -5.28 4.01
C PHE A 132 -11.95 -5.58 3.24
N SER A 133 -13.07 -5.69 3.96
CA SER A 133 -14.40 -5.91 3.36
C SER A 133 -14.87 -4.74 2.50
N ILE A 134 -14.69 -3.49 2.96
CA ILE A 134 -15.03 -2.28 2.20
C ILE A 134 -14.20 -2.19 0.91
N VAL A 135 -12.90 -2.49 0.98
CA VAL A 135 -12.01 -2.41 -0.17
C VAL A 135 -12.40 -3.45 -1.22
N ILE A 136 -12.69 -4.70 -0.83
CA ILE A 136 -13.18 -5.72 -1.77
C ILE A 136 -14.49 -5.27 -2.44
N TYR A 137 -15.42 -4.71 -1.66
CA TYR A 137 -16.68 -4.21 -2.20
C TYR A 137 -16.46 -3.08 -3.22
N LEU A 138 -15.59 -2.11 -2.91
CA LEU A 138 -15.26 -1.01 -3.80
C LEU A 138 -14.47 -1.45 -5.04
N GLN A 139 -13.65 -2.50 -4.92
CA GLN A 139 -12.90 -3.09 -6.04
C GLN A 139 -13.82 -3.69 -7.10
N GLY A 140 -14.99 -4.18 -6.70
CA GLY A 140 -16.00 -4.73 -7.62
C GLY A 140 -16.70 -3.69 -8.50
N PHE A 141 -16.57 -2.39 -8.22
CA PHE A 141 -17.19 -1.35 -9.04
C PHE A 141 -16.53 -1.24 -10.40
N ARG A 142 -17.30 -1.55 -11.45
CA ARG A 142 -16.87 -1.44 -12.84
C ARG A 142 -17.97 -0.84 -13.71
N VAL A 143 -17.57 0.05 -14.61
CA VAL A 143 -18.42 0.63 -15.64
C VAL A 143 -18.21 -0.17 -16.91
N GLU A 144 -19.21 -0.94 -17.32
CA GLU A 144 -19.14 -1.77 -18.52
C GLU A 144 -19.55 -0.96 -19.76
N LEU A 145 -18.62 -0.75 -20.68
CA LEU A 145 -18.91 -0.14 -21.97
C LEU A 145 -19.23 -1.23 -22.99
N PRO A 146 -20.43 -1.24 -23.62
CA PRO A 146 -20.75 -2.23 -24.63
C PRO A 146 -19.93 -1.95 -25.89
N VAL A 147 -19.16 -2.94 -26.33
CA VAL A 147 -18.35 -2.88 -27.55
C VAL A 147 -18.85 -3.94 -28.56
N LYS A 148 -18.91 -3.56 -29.82
CA LYS A 148 -19.27 -4.45 -30.93
C LYS A 148 -18.05 -4.63 -31.83
N SER A 149 -17.82 -5.87 -32.28
CA SER A 149 -16.84 -6.11 -33.34
C SER A 149 -17.40 -5.62 -34.67
N ASN A 150 -16.61 -4.85 -35.41
CA ASN A 150 -16.94 -4.48 -36.79
C ASN A 150 -16.59 -5.61 -37.78
N ARG A 151 -15.65 -6.50 -37.40
CA ARG A 151 -15.19 -7.62 -38.23
C ARG A 151 -16.16 -8.79 -38.26
N PHE A 152 -16.74 -9.15 -37.11
CA PHE A 152 -17.71 -10.24 -37.00
C PHE A 152 -19.08 -9.69 -36.59
N ARG A 153 -20.05 -9.77 -37.49
CA ARG A 153 -21.43 -9.34 -37.20
C ARG A 153 -22.01 -10.22 -36.08
N GLY A 154 -22.52 -9.57 -35.02
CA GLY A 154 -23.21 -10.23 -33.90
C GLY A 154 -22.35 -10.44 -32.66
N GLN A 155 -21.02 -10.33 -32.74
CA GLN A 155 -20.15 -10.44 -31.58
C GLN A 155 -20.20 -9.14 -30.75
N ARG A 156 -20.91 -9.21 -29.62
CA ARG A 156 -20.95 -8.16 -28.60
C ARG A 156 -20.04 -8.57 -27.44
N GLY A 157 -19.17 -7.66 -27.04
CA GLY A 157 -18.38 -7.77 -25.82
C GLY A 157 -18.69 -6.60 -24.89
N THR A 158 -18.28 -6.73 -23.64
CA THR A 158 -18.26 -5.62 -22.70
C THR A 158 -16.81 -5.29 -22.39
N TYR A 159 -16.45 -4.01 -22.42
CA TYR A 159 -15.14 -3.53 -21.99
C TYR A 159 -15.32 -2.89 -20.60
N PRO A 160 -14.96 -3.60 -19.51
CA PRO A 160 -15.13 -3.09 -18.15
C PRO A 160 -14.03 -2.08 -17.82
N ILE A 161 -14.43 -0.85 -17.48
CA ILE A 161 -13.57 0.16 -16.88
C ILE A 161 -13.79 0.12 -15.37
N LYS A 162 -12.81 -0.41 -14.63
CA LYS A 162 -12.88 -0.48 -13.15
C LYS A 162 -12.75 0.92 -12.53
N LEU A 163 -13.39 1.10 -11.37
CA LEU A 163 -13.26 2.31 -10.56
C LEU A 163 -11.78 2.60 -10.22
N PHE A 164 -11.04 1.55 -9.84
CA PHE A 164 -9.61 1.61 -9.62
C PHE A 164 -8.84 1.38 -10.94
N TYR A 165 -9.04 2.30 -11.89
CA TYR A 165 -8.52 2.19 -13.24
C TYR A 165 -6.98 2.10 -13.30
N THR A 166 -6.30 2.95 -12.53
CA THR A 166 -4.83 2.96 -12.40
C THR A 166 -4.30 1.90 -11.45
N SER A 167 -5.16 1.03 -10.91
CA SER A 167 -4.80 0.03 -9.91
C SER A 167 -4.11 0.67 -8.68
N ASN A 168 -3.14 -0.05 -8.11
CA ASN A 168 -2.37 0.28 -6.90
C ASN A 168 -1.18 1.22 -7.10
N MET A 169 -0.86 1.58 -8.32
CA MET A 169 0.38 2.32 -8.60
C MET A 169 0.41 3.71 -7.95
N PRO A 170 -0.68 4.53 -7.94
CA PRO A 170 -0.62 5.86 -7.35
C PRO A 170 -0.33 5.84 -5.84
N ILE A 171 -0.95 4.91 -5.10
CA ILE A 171 -0.74 4.77 -3.66
C ILE A 171 0.67 4.22 -3.37
N MET A 172 1.16 3.29 -4.20
CA MET A 172 2.53 2.78 -4.09
C MET A 172 3.58 3.88 -4.32
N LEU A 173 3.39 4.70 -5.36
CA LEU A 173 4.27 5.83 -5.66
C LEU A 173 4.25 6.89 -4.56
N GLN A 174 3.06 7.23 -4.06
CA GLN A 174 2.91 8.18 -2.95
C GLN A 174 3.61 7.65 -1.69
N SER A 175 3.39 6.39 -1.34
CA SER A 175 3.98 5.79 -0.13
C SER A 175 5.49 5.72 -0.25
N THR A 176 6.01 5.32 -1.42
CA THR A 176 7.46 5.24 -1.67
C THR A 176 8.12 6.62 -1.63
N LEU A 177 7.48 7.63 -2.24
CA LEU A 177 7.95 9.01 -2.21
C LEU A 177 7.99 9.55 -0.78
N THR A 178 6.94 9.30 0.00
CA THR A 178 6.87 9.74 1.41
C THR A 178 7.92 9.05 2.27
N SER A 179 8.09 7.72 2.14
CA SER A 179 9.14 6.97 2.83
C SER A 179 10.55 7.46 2.49
N ASN A 180 10.81 7.79 1.22
CA ASN A 180 12.10 8.36 0.82
C ASN A 180 12.34 9.76 1.41
N ILE A 181 11.32 10.62 1.44
CA ILE A 181 11.40 11.93 2.07
C ILE A 181 11.69 11.79 3.57
N PHE A 182 11.00 10.87 4.25
CA PHE A 182 11.24 10.60 5.67
C PHE A 182 12.66 10.11 5.95
N MET A 183 13.14 9.16 5.15
CA MET A 183 14.50 8.66 5.26
C MET A 183 15.52 9.79 5.10
N ILE A 184 15.39 10.61 4.04
CA ILE A 184 16.30 11.74 3.80
C ILE A 184 16.21 12.78 4.93
N SER A 185 15.00 13.10 5.38
CA SER A 185 14.77 14.05 6.47
C SER A 185 15.43 13.59 7.77
N GLN A 186 15.26 12.31 8.13
CA GLN A 186 15.86 11.71 9.32
C GLN A 186 17.40 11.72 9.23
N MET A 187 17.95 11.40 8.05
CA MET A 187 19.40 11.46 7.81
C MET A 187 19.96 12.87 7.95
N LEU A 188 19.26 13.86 7.39
CA LEU A 188 19.68 15.25 7.43
C LEU A 188 19.64 15.81 8.86
N TYR A 189 18.62 15.43 9.63
CA TYR A 189 18.47 15.78 11.04
C TYR A 189 19.57 15.17 11.92
N ASN A 190 19.91 13.88 11.72
CA ASN A 190 20.98 13.22 12.46
C ASN A 190 22.36 13.83 12.20
N ARG A 191 22.60 14.40 11.02
CA ARG A 191 23.90 14.99 10.66
C ARG A 191 24.01 16.49 10.96
N TYR A 192 22.91 17.24 10.82
CA TYR A 192 22.88 18.70 11.01
C TYR A 192 21.64 19.15 11.80
N PRO A 193 21.58 18.88 13.11
CA PRO A 193 20.41 19.19 13.94
C PRO A 193 20.13 20.70 14.08
N GLU A 194 21.16 21.54 14.00
CA GLU A 194 21.09 22.99 14.22
C GLU A 194 20.60 23.78 12.98
N ASN A 195 20.60 23.20 11.78
CA ASN A 195 20.29 23.94 10.56
C ASN A 195 18.79 24.25 10.43
N LEU A 196 18.44 25.52 10.20
CA LEU A 196 17.05 25.98 10.05
C LEU A 196 16.27 25.24 8.95
N LEU A 197 16.90 24.98 7.80
CA LEU A 197 16.31 24.21 6.69
C LEU A 197 16.00 22.76 7.08
N VAL A 198 16.83 22.16 7.94
CA VAL A 198 16.69 20.78 8.39
C VAL A 198 15.56 20.65 9.41
N ARG A 199 15.47 21.61 10.34
CA ARG A 199 14.35 21.70 11.29
C ARG A 199 13.00 21.98 10.61
N LEU A 200 13.01 22.72 9.49
CA LEU A 200 11.82 22.92 8.67
C LEU A 200 11.40 21.66 7.91
N LEU A 201 12.36 20.85 7.43
CA LEU A 201 12.09 19.57 6.78
C LEU A 201 11.49 18.55 7.76
N GLY A 202 12.08 18.40 8.94
CA GLY A 202 11.55 17.48 9.96
C GLY A 202 12.41 17.44 11.22
N VAL A 203 11.78 17.60 12.38
CA VAL A 203 12.39 17.35 13.69
C VAL A 203 11.99 15.95 14.11
N TRP A 204 12.97 15.08 14.32
CA TRP A 204 12.74 13.68 14.70
C TRP A 204 13.03 13.52 16.19
N THR A 205 12.05 13.02 16.95
CA THR A 205 12.19 12.73 18.37
C THR A 205 11.82 11.27 18.64
N PRO A 206 12.57 10.55 19.50
CA PRO A 206 12.19 9.20 19.93
C PRO A 206 10.92 9.29 20.79
N PHE A 207 9.97 8.38 20.56
CA PHE A 207 8.75 8.29 21.36
C PHE A 207 9.04 7.62 22.71
N GLU A 208 8.41 8.10 23.79
CA GLU A 208 8.59 7.53 25.13
C GLU A 208 8.24 6.03 25.13
N GLY A 209 9.27 5.18 25.32
CA GLY A 209 9.12 3.72 25.39
C GLY A 209 9.28 2.94 24.08
N SER A 210 9.66 3.56 22.95
CA SER A 210 10.04 2.82 21.73
C SER A 210 11.29 3.43 21.07
N SER A 211 12.10 2.58 20.42
CA SER A 211 13.24 3.02 19.59
C SER A 211 12.82 3.66 18.26
N GLN A 212 11.53 3.86 18.04
CA GLN A 212 10.97 4.37 16.80
C GLN A 212 11.00 5.91 16.85
N LEU A 213 11.68 6.50 15.86
CA LEU A 213 11.80 7.95 15.68
C LEU A 213 10.57 8.45 14.93
N PHE A 214 9.93 9.50 15.44
CA PHE A 214 8.79 10.12 14.77
C PHE A 214 9.08 11.58 14.50
N ALA A 215 8.57 12.11 13.39
CA ALA A 215 8.56 13.54 13.17
C ALA A 215 7.64 14.17 14.24
N SER A 216 8.19 15.05 15.09
CA SER A 216 7.44 15.89 16.02
C SER A 216 7.24 17.32 15.51
N GLY A 217 7.92 17.70 14.42
CA GLY A 217 7.74 19.00 13.76
C GLY A 217 8.26 19.04 12.34
N GLY A 218 7.86 20.05 11.57
CA GLY A 218 8.29 20.29 10.19
C GLY A 218 7.36 19.74 9.11
N VAL A 219 7.80 19.78 7.85
CA VAL A 219 7.05 19.25 6.70
C VAL A 219 6.82 17.73 6.83
N ALA A 220 7.77 17.00 7.40
CA ALA A 220 7.65 15.57 7.68
C ALA A 220 6.52 15.25 8.69
N TYR A 221 6.24 16.16 9.64
CA TYR A 221 5.11 15.99 10.56
C TYR A 221 3.80 15.99 9.79
N TYR A 222 3.56 16.96 8.90
CA TYR A 222 2.33 17.05 8.09
C TYR A 222 2.13 15.91 7.09
N LEU A 223 3.21 15.26 6.66
CA LEU A 223 3.17 14.07 5.80
C LEU A 223 2.97 12.77 6.60
N SER A 224 3.16 12.79 7.92
CA SER A 224 3.04 11.61 8.77
C SER A 224 1.58 11.34 9.15
N ALA A 225 1.19 10.06 9.08
CA ALA A 225 -0.17 9.66 9.41
C ALA A 225 -0.42 9.77 10.92
N PRO A 226 -1.57 10.31 11.37
CA PRO A 226 -1.92 10.32 12.78
C PRO A 226 -2.15 8.88 13.28
N HIS A 227 -1.45 8.50 14.35
CA HIS A 227 -1.45 7.11 14.85
C HIS A 227 -2.74 6.64 15.50
N SER A 228 -3.62 7.56 15.89
CA SER A 228 -4.83 7.23 16.63
C SER A 228 -5.90 8.29 16.44
N LEU A 229 -7.16 7.86 16.50
CA LEU A 229 -8.32 8.74 16.46
C LEU A 229 -8.23 9.87 17.52
N THR A 230 -7.64 9.57 18.69
CA THR A 230 -7.39 10.54 19.76
C THR A 230 -6.35 11.59 19.36
N SER A 231 -5.24 11.19 18.73
CA SER A 231 -4.22 12.10 18.23
C SER A 231 -4.74 12.97 17.08
N ALA A 232 -5.61 12.41 16.23
CA ALA A 232 -6.27 13.16 15.17
C ALA A 232 -7.25 14.22 15.69
N LEU A 233 -7.93 13.94 16.82
CA LEU A 233 -8.84 14.88 17.48
C LEU A 233 -8.11 15.97 18.27
N LEU A 234 -6.92 15.69 18.79
CA LEU A 234 -6.10 16.67 19.51
C LEU A 234 -5.54 17.73 18.57
N ASP A 235 -5.08 17.34 17.38
CA ASP A 235 -4.53 18.25 16.35
C ASP A 235 -5.37 18.21 15.05
N PRO A 236 -6.54 18.89 15.01
CA PRO A 236 -7.44 18.84 13.86
C PRO A 236 -6.83 19.47 12.61
N VAL A 237 -5.97 20.49 12.76
CA VAL A 237 -5.31 21.16 11.64
C VAL A 237 -4.33 20.21 10.93
N HIS A 238 -3.54 19.46 11.70
CA HIS A 238 -2.62 18.45 11.16
C HIS A 238 -3.39 17.39 10.35
N THR A 239 -4.47 16.87 10.92
CA THR A 239 -5.30 15.85 10.27
C THR A 239 -5.92 16.34 8.96
N VAL A 240 -6.44 17.58 8.92
CA VAL A 240 -7.04 18.15 7.70
C VAL A 240 -5.98 18.36 6.62
N VAL A 241 -4.79 18.87 6.98
CA VAL A 241 -3.68 19.05 6.03
C VAL A 241 -3.21 17.71 5.48
N TYR A 242 -3.04 16.70 6.34
CA TYR A 242 -2.67 15.35 5.94
C TYR A 242 -3.69 14.74 4.96
N ILE A 243 -4.99 14.81 5.28
CA ILE A 243 -6.08 14.33 4.40
C ILE A 243 -6.02 15.03 3.04
N ALA A 244 -5.90 16.36 3.04
CA ALA A 244 -5.88 17.16 1.82
C ALA A 244 -4.66 16.81 0.95
N VAL A 245 -3.47 16.72 1.54
CA VAL A 245 -2.23 16.35 0.83
C VAL A 245 -2.33 14.93 0.28
N MET A 246 -2.82 13.98 1.07
CA MET A 246 -2.93 12.57 0.66
C MET A 246 -3.91 12.40 -0.51
N LEU A 247 -5.10 13.01 -0.43
CA LEU A 247 -6.11 12.94 -1.48
C LEU A 247 -5.65 13.62 -2.78
N THR A 248 -5.07 14.82 -2.66
CA THR A 248 -4.60 15.57 -3.82
C THR A 248 -3.41 14.87 -4.49
N ALA A 249 -2.44 14.38 -3.71
CA ALA A 249 -1.32 13.61 -4.23
C ALA A 249 -1.78 12.34 -4.94
N CYS A 250 -2.67 11.54 -4.34
CA CYS A 250 -3.18 10.32 -4.97
C CYS A 250 -3.99 10.60 -6.24
N ALA A 251 -4.81 11.66 -6.25
CA ALA A 251 -5.60 12.03 -7.43
C ALA A 251 -4.72 12.56 -8.59
N LEU A 252 -3.72 13.38 -8.27
CA LEU A 252 -2.77 13.91 -9.26
C LEU A 252 -1.88 12.80 -9.82
N LEU A 253 -1.29 11.97 -8.95
CA LEU A 253 -0.45 10.85 -9.35
C LEU A 253 -1.22 9.84 -10.21
N SER A 254 -2.49 9.58 -9.87
CA SER A 254 -3.38 8.75 -10.69
C SER A 254 -3.59 9.33 -12.10
N LYS A 255 -3.87 10.63 -12.21
CA LYS A 255 -4.03 11.29 -13.52
C LYS A 255 -2.74 11.29 -14.34
N THR A 256 -1.59 11.52 -13.72
CA THR A 256 -0.31 11.46 -14.45
C THR A 256 0.02 10.02 -14.85
N TRP A 257 -0.38 9.04 -14.03
CA TRP A 257 -0.09 7.63 -14.31
C TRP A 257 -0.86 7.09 -15.52
N ILE A 258 -2.10 7.52 -15.76
CA ILE A 258 -2.83 7.09 -16.97
C ILE A 258 -2.14 7.54 -18.26
N GLU A 259 -1.43 8.68 -18.24
CA GLU A 259 -0.69 9.18 -19.39
C GLU A 259 0.63 8.40 -19.60
N VAL A 260 1.33 8.07 -18.51
CA VAL A 260 2.61 7.34 -18.55
C VAL A 260 2.42 5.85 -18.84
N SER A 261 1.35 5.23 -18.32
CA SER A 261 1.09 3.80 -18.48
C SER A 261 0.58 3.41 -19.87
N GLY A 262 0.34 4.37 -20.78
CA GLY A 262 -0.26 4.10 -22.09
C GLY A 262 -1.71 3.62 -22.00
N THR A 263 -2.39 3.87 -20.87
CA THR A 263 -3.82 3.61 -20.67
C THR A 263 -4.64 4.90 -20.84
N SER A 264 -4.07 5.88 -21.53
CA SER A 264 -4.74 7.14 -21.79
C SER A 264 -5.99 6.91 -22.67
N PRO A 265 -7.00 7.79 -22.61
CA PRO A 265 -8.19 7.66 -23.44
C PRO A 265 -7.87 7.57 -24.94
N ARG A 266 -6.74 8.16 -25.36
CA ARG A 266 -6.27 8.13 -26.75
C ARG A 266 -5.67 6.78 -27.11
N ASP A 267 -4.87 6.20 -26.21
CA ASP A 267 -4.23 4.90 -26.44
C ASP A 267 -5.25 3.76 -26.42
N VAL A 268 -6.20 3.79 -25.48
CA VAL A 268 -7.31 2.83 -25.44
C VAL A 268 -8.20 2.95 -26.68
N ALA A 269 -8.51 4.17 -27.13
CA ALA A 269 -9.27 4.36 -28.37
C ALA A 269 -8.53 3.83 -29.59
N LYS A 270 -7.20 4.00 -29.65
CA LYS A 270 -6.35 3.45 -30.71
C LYS A 270 -6.34 1.92 -30.66
N GLN A 271 -6.17 1.33 -29.47
CA GLN A 271 -6.19 -0.12 -29.27
C GLN A 271 -7.52 -0.74 -29.71
N LEU A 272 -8.66 -0.15 -29.32
CA LEU A 272 -9.98 -0.62 -29.75
C LEU A 272 -10.15 -0.52 -31.28
N LYS A 273 -9.66 0.57 -31.88
CA LYS A 273 -9.71 0.75 -33.34
C LYS A 273 -8.84 -0.28 -34.07
N ASP A 274 -7.64 -0.55 -33.58
CA ASP A 274 -6.72 -1.56 -34.14
C ASP A 274 -7.32 -2.97 -34.03
N GLN A 275 -8.09 -3.24 -32.96
CA GLN A 275 -8.87 -4.47 -32.79
C GLN A 275 -10.18 -4.52 -33.59
N GLN A 276 -10.49 -3.49 -34.39
CA GLN A 276 -11.76 -3.35 -35.12
C GLN A 276 -13.00 -3.42 -34.20
N MET A 277 -12.88 -2.90 -32.99
CA MET A 277 -13.95 -2.82 -31.99
C MET A 277 -14.47 -1.39 -31.90
N VAL A 278 -15.79 -1.22 -31.89
CA VAL A 278 -16.45 0.09 -31.77
C VAL A 278 -17.46 0.05 -30.64
N ILE A 279 -17.56 1.13 -29.85
CA ILE A 279 -18.61 1.21 -28.81
C ILE A 279 -20.00 1.15 -29.48
N ALA A 280 -20.89 0.32 -28.93
CA ALA A 280 -22.25 0.19 -29.43
C ALA A 280 -22.98 1.54 -29.35
N GLY A 281 -23.57 1.99 -30.47
CA GLY A 281 -24.29 3.27 -30.55
C GLY A 281 -23.43 4.48 -30.97
N TYR A 282 -22.10 4.37 -30.98
CA TYR A 282 -21.21 5.47 -31.35
C TYR A 282 -20.44 5.17 -32.65
N ARG A 283 -20.08 6.23 -33.39
CA ARG A 283 -19.09 6.17 -34.48
C ARG A 283 -17.68 6.26 -33.90
N ASP A 284 -16.67 5.81 -34.65
CA ASP A 284 -15.24 5.81 -34.24
C ASP A 284 -14.76 7.15 -33.68
N THR A 285 -15.23 8.27 -34.24
CA THR A 285 -14.88 9.63 -33.78
C THR A 285 -15.55 10.00 -32.46
N SER A 286 -16.74 9.47 -32.18
CA SER A 286 -17.47 9.69 -30.93
C SER A 286 -17.03 8.74 -29.80
N MET A 287 -16.44 7.58 -30.13
CA MET A 287 -15.85 6.65 -29.16
C MET A 287 -14.79 7.32 -28.29
N TYR A 288 -13.90 8.10 -28.91
CA TYR A 288 -12.87 8.85 -28.17
C TYR A 288 -13.47 9.89 -27.20
N LYS A 289 -14.58 10.55 -27.57
CA LYS A 289 -15.24 11.55 -26.71
C LYS A 289 -15.81 10.92 -25.44
N GLU A 290 -16.44 9.75 -25.56
CA GLU A 290 -16.94 9.00 -24.41
C GLU A 290 -15.80 8.50 -23.51
N LEU A 291 -14.75 7.90 -24.10
CA LEU A 291 -13.58 7.44 -23.32
C LEU A 291 -12.88 8.60 -22.60
N LYS A 292 -12.76 9.77 -23.24
CA LYS A 292 -12.19 10.99 -22.64
C LYS A 292 -13.02 11.52 -21.47
N ARG A 293 -14.33 11.25 -21.45
CA ARG A 293 -15.20 11.61 -20.33
C ARG A 293 -15.07 10.62 -19.17
N VAL A 294 -15.02 9.32 -19.46
CA VAL A 294 -15.09 8.25 -18.46
C VAL A 294 -13.72 7.94 -17.82
N ILE A 295 -12.65 7.81 -18.60
CA ILE A 295 -11.35 7.34 -18.08
C ILE A 295 -10.72 8.35 -17.10
N PRO A 296 -10.56 9.65 -17.41
CA PRO A 296 -9.92 10.58 -16.49
C PRO A 296 -10.74 10.85 -15.23
N THR A 297 -12.08 10.77 -15.32
CA THR A 297 -12.96 10.89 -14.15
C THR A 297 -12.86 9.65 -13.27
N ALA A 298 -12.87 8.44 -13.86
CA ALA A 298 -12.64 7.20 -13.14
C ALA A 298 -11.26 7.16 -12.48
N ALA A 299 -10.19 7.56 -13.18
CA ALA A 299 -8.83 7.58 -12.63
C ALA A 299 -8.69 8.56 -11.47
N ALA A 300 -9.19 9.80 -11.62
CA ALA A 300 -9.11 10.81 -10.57
C ALA A 300 -9.92 10.43 -9.33
N PHE A 301 -11.15 9.97 -9.55
CA PHE A 301 -12.04 9.55 -8.48
C PHE A 301 -11.54 8.27 -7.79
N GLY A 302 -11.08 7.28 -8.57
CA GLY A 302 -10.46 6.07 -8.05
C GLY A 302 -9.23 6.36 -7.20
N GLY A 303 -8.33 7.22 -7.67
CA GLY A 303 -7.15 7.65 -6.90
C GLY A 303 -7.52 8.37 -5.61
N ALA A 304 -8.52 9.27 -5.66
CA ALA A 304 -9.04 9.94 -4.47
C ALA A 304 -9.70 8.95 -3.48
N CYS A 305 -10.49 7.99 -3.96
CA CYS A 305 -11.11 6.96 -3.12
C CYS A 305 -10.07 6.08 -2.44
N ILE A 306 -9.01 5.64 -3.13
CA ILE A 306 -7.91 4.88 -2.52
C ILE A 306 -7.23 5.73 -1.43
N GLY A 307 -6.93 6.99 -1.73
CA GLY A 307 -6.37 7.93 -0.75
C GLY A 307 -7.27 8.07 0.49
N ALA A 308 -8.57 8.26 0.30
CA ALA A 308 -9.54 8.36 1.38
C ALA A 308 -9.58 7.09 2.25
N LEU A 309 -9.62 5.91 1.62
CA LEU A 309 -9.62 4.63 2.33
C LEU A 309 -8.33 4.43 3.13
N SER A 310 -7.19 4.88 2.59
CA SER A 310 -5.90 4.78 3.30
C SER A 310 -5.93 5.62 4.57
N VAL A 311 -6.40 6.87 4.48
CA VAL A 311 -6.47 7.75 5.65
C VAL A 311 -7.48 7.21 6.66
N LEU A 312 -8.64 6.71 6.22
CA LEU A 312 -9.61 6.07 7.11
C LEU A 312 -9.00 4.86 7.82
N ALA A 313 -8.19 4.06 7.11
CA ALA A 313 -7.52 2.91 7.68
C ALA A 313 -6.45 3.27 8.71
N ASP A 314 -5.66 4.31 8.43
CA ASP A 314 -4.66 4.83 9.36
C ASP A 314 -5.34 5.45 10.61
N MET A 315 -6.43 6.20 10.44
CA MET A 315 -7.19 6.81 11.55
C MET A 315 -7.89 5.78 12.45
N LEU A 316 -8.39 4.68 11.88
CA LEU A 316 -9.01 3.58 12.62
C LEU A 316 -7.98 2.68 13.33
N GLY A 317 -6.68 2.94 13.15
CA GLY A 317 -5.60 2.18 13.77
C GLY A 317 -5.46 0.77 13.22
N ALA A 318 -5.74 0.55 11.93
CA ALA A 318 -5.73 -0.77 11.33
C ALA A 318 -4.37 -1.48 11.46
N ILE A 319 -4.41 -2.76 11.83
CA ILE A 319 -3.25 -3.66 11.82
C ILE A 319 -2.80 -3.85 10.37
N GLY A 320 -1.69 -3.23 9.99
CA GLY A 320 -1.02 -3.40 8.69
C GLY A 320 -0.47 -2.12 8.04
N SER A 321 -0.73 -0.93 8.60
CA SER A 321 -0.75 0.36 7.88
C SER A 321 -1.85 0.38 6.81
N GLY A 322 -2.59 1.49 6.72
CA GLY A 322 -3.70 1.64 5.78
C GLY A 322 -3.29 1.45 4.32
N THR A 323 -2.13 2.00 3.96
CA THR A 323 -1.54 1.85 2.62
C THR A 323 -1.20 0.38 2.32
N GLY A 324 -0.59 -0.32 3.27
CA GLY A 324 -0.21 -1.72 3.13
C GLY A 324 -1.42 -2.63 2.92
N ILE A 325 -2.46 -2.50 3.75
CA ILE A 325 -3.67 -3.33 3.63
C ILE A 325 -4.31 -3.15 2.25
N LEU A 326 -4.43 -1.90 1.78
CA LEU A 326 -4.99 -1.59 0.46
C LEU A 326 -4.18 -2.21 -0.67
N LEU A 327 -2.84 -2.08 -0.61
CA LEU A 327 -1.95 -2.68 -1.60
C LEU A 327 -2.15 -4.20 -1.66
N SER A 328 -2.13 -4.88 -0.52
CA SER A 328 -2.31 -6.33 -0.45
C SER A 328 -3.65 -6.80 -0.99
N VAL A 329 -4.75 -6.17 -0.57
CA VAL A 329 -6.10 -6.56 -1.04
C VAL A 329 -6.18 -6.46 -2.56
N THR A 330 -5.74 -5.34 -3.11
CA THR A 330 -5.87 -5.12 -4.55
C THR A 330 -4.88 -5.98 -5.33
N ILE A 331 -3.67 -6.25 -4.82
CA ILE A 331 -2.74 -7.20 -5.46
C ILE A 331 -3.38 -8.59 -5.51
N ILE A 332 -3.90 -9.08 -4.38
CA ILE A 332 -4.55 -10.40 -4.31
C ILE A 332 -5.75 -10.46 -5.26
N TYR A 333 -6.56 -9.41 -5.31
CA TYR A 333 -7.70 -9.34 -6.22
C TYR A 333 -7.28 -9.35 -7.70
N GLN A 334 -6.21 -8.62 -8.05
CA GLN A 334 -5.66 -8.64 -9.40
C GLN A 334 -5.16 -10.05 -9.78
N TYR A 335 -4.44 -10.73 -8.89
CA TYR A 335 -4.00 -12.10 -9.12
C TYR A 335 -5.18 -13.05 -9.27
N PHE A 336 -6.21 -12.91 -8.43
CA PHE A 336 -7.43 -13.69 -8.53
C PHE A 336 -8.12 -13.50 -9.90
N GLU A 337 -8.25 -12.26 -10.38
CA GLU A 337 -8.83 -12.00 -11.70
C GLU A 337 -7.98 -12.53 -12.85
N MET A 338 -6.65 -12.41 -12.77
CA MET A 338 -5.76 -13.00 -13.78
C MET A 338 -5.92 -14.52 -13.81
N PHE A 339 -5.93 -15.16 -12.63
CA PHE A 339 -6.12 -16.60 -12.50
C PHE A 339 -7.48 -17.06 -13.03
N VAL A 340 -8.58 -16.38 -12.67
CA VAL A 340 -9.92 -16.71 -13.18
C VAL A 340 -10.00 -16.52 -14.69
N LYS A 341 -9.34 -15.50 -15.24
CA LYS A 341 -9.32 -15.26 -16.68
C LYS A 341 -8.52 -16.33 -17.42
N GLU A 342 -7.33 -16.68 -16.93
CA GLU A 342 -6.54 -17.78 -17.49
C GLU A 342 -7.26 -19.12 -17.38
N GLN A 343 -7.96 -19.37 -16.27
CA GLN A 343 -8.77 -20.57 -16.10
C GLN A 343 -9.99 -20.57 -17.01
N ALA A 344 -10.60 -19.42 -17.31
CA ALA A 344 -11.67 -19.33 -18.30
C ALA A 344 -11.15 -19.53 -19.73
N ASP A 345 -9.97 -19.00 -20.05
CA ASP A 345 -9.32 -19.16 -21.35
C ASP A 345 -8.81 -20.61 -21.55
N ALA A 346 -8.29 -21.25 -20.49
CA ALA A 346 -7.88 -22.66 -20.48
C ALA A 346 -9.08 -23.62 -20.38
N GLY A 347 -10.11 -23.24 -19.62
CA GLY A 347 -11.39 -23.94 -19.47
C GLY A 347 -12.33 -23.79 -20.67
N GLY A 348 -11.92 -23.04 -21.70
CA GLY A 348 -12.56 -23.04 -23.02
C GLY A 348 -12.54 -24.39 -23.74
N ILE A 349 -11.88 -25.42 -23.17
CA ILE A 349 -11.94 -26.81 -23.63
C ILE A 349 -12.95 -27.65 -22.83
N ASP A 350 -13.31 -27.27 -21.60
CA ASP A 350 -14.33 -28.01 -20.80
C ASP A 350 -15.77 -27.71 -21.26
N ALA A 351 -15.98 -26.73 -22.14
CA ALA A 351 -17.28 -26.45 -22.77
C ALA A 351 -17.53 -27.22 -24.08
N LEU A 352 -16.64 -28.14 -24.47
CA LEU A 352 -16.82 -29.05 -25.62
C LEU A 352 -17.11 -30.51 -25.22
N MET A 353 -17.19 -30.81 -23.92
CA MET A 353 -17.39 -32.18 -23.40
C MET A 353 -18.46 -32.27 -22.30
N PHE A 354 -19.55 -31.49 -22.41
CA PHE A 354 -20.85 -31.85 -21.84
C PHE A 354 -22.00 -31.44 -22.77
#